data_AF-A0A351Q2T6-F1
#
_entry.id   AF-A0A351Q2T6-F1
#
_cell.length_a   1.000
_cell.length_b   1.000
_cell.length_c   1.000
_cell.angle_alpha   90.00
_cell.angle_beta   90.00
_cell.angle_gamma   90.00
#
_symmetry.space_group_name_H-M   'P 1'
#
loop_
_entity.id
_entity.type
_entity.pdbx_description
1 polymer ?
#
loop_
_entity_poly.entity_id
_entity_poly.type
_entity_poly.pdbx_seq_one_letter_code
_entity_poly.pdbx_strand_id
1 'polypeptide(L)'
;MNKFVKALIAFVSLIAALAALAFWLAFFSVRPPLTTDPITLAGDGSLINYCELPLLDGSAKQAAEIAKGNTPGCGYKHFPLPILAQCTEPLVEGAADIRGLWQGVEGRHTGHVERVEQCGRRTVVTTAGIIHDYGPNSTLGENTDDTEGSVMFELGGRAFCPRTSASMIWENNVLNFYAFGWGPLVVKRYLDGEQLVWEYLDGSVTKMNRLCTLPHEQRAPPQRRR
;
A
#
# COMPACT_ATOMS: atom_id res chain seq x y z
N MET A 1 -50.17 -1.75 -9.64
CA MET A 1 -48.98 -1.03 -9.14
C MET A 1 -48.82 0.28 -9.91
N ASN A 2 -48.91 1.43 -9.23
CA ASN A 2 -48.84 2.73 -9.89
C ASN A 2 -47.42 2.98 -10.48
N LYS A 3 -47.29 3.91 -11.42
CA LYS A 3 -46.01 4.19 -12.11
C LYS A 3 -44.90 4.58 -11.13
N PHE A 4 -45.24 5.27 -10.04
CA PHE A 4 -44.32 5.66 -8.98
C PHE A 4 -43.72 4.46 -8.23
N VAL A 5 -44.56 3.50 -7.81
CA VAL A 5 -44.11 2.29 -7.12
C VAL A 5 -43.24 1.42 -8.06
N LYS A 6 -43.57 1.34 -9.35
CA LYS A 6 -42.72 0.66 -10.34
C LYS A 6 -41.34 1.31 -10.47
N ALA A 7 -41.29 2.65 -10.55
CA ALA A 7 -40.04 3.39 -10.64
C ALA A 7 -39.19 3.25 -9.36
N LEU A 8 -39.82 3.31 -8.19
CA LEU A 8 -39.15 3.12 -6.91
C LEU A 8 -38.55 1.70 -6.79
N ILE A 9 -39.31 0.67 -7.15
CA ILE A 9 -38.81 -0.71 -7.15
C ILE A 9 -37.63 -0.87 -8.11
N ALA A 10 -37.72 -0.31 -9.33
CA ALA A 10 -36.64 -0.38 -10.29
C ALA A 10 -35.36 0.30 -9.77
N PHE A 11 -35.51 1.47 -9.14
CA PHE A 11 -34.40 2.21 -8.55
C PHE A 11 -33.73 1.45 -7.39
N VAL A 12 -34.53 0.92 -6.45
CA VAL A 12 -34.01 0.13 -5.32
C VAL A 12 -33.31 -1.14 -5.82
N SER A 13 -33.90 -1.85 -6.79
CA SER A 13 -33.29 -3.04 -7.39
C SER A 13 -31.96 -2.73 -8.09
N LEU A 14 -31.86 -1.59 -8.78
CA LEU A 14 -30.61 -1.16 -9.39
C LEU A 14 -29.53 -0.91 -8.35
N ILE A 15 -29.84 -0.20 -7.26
CA ILE A 15 -28.89 0.04 -6.17
C ILE A 15 -28.44 -1.26 -5.53
N ALA A 16 -29.38 -2.19 -5.27
CA ALA A 16 -29.06 -3.49 -4.70
C ALA A 16 -28.12 -4.30 -5.61
N ALA A 17 -28.37 -4.28 -6.93
CA ALA A 17 -27.51 -4.95 -7.90
C ALA A 17 -26.10 -4.34 -7.94
N LEU A 18 -25.98 -3.01 -7.91
CA LEU A 18 -24.70 -2.31 -7.87
C LEU A 18 -23.93 -2.60 -6.57
N ALA A 19 -24.62 -2.63 -5.43
CA ALA A 19 -24.02 -2.98 -4.15
C ALA A 19 -23.52 -4.43 -4.12
N ALA A 20 -24.32 -5.36 -4.67
CA ALA A 20 -23.91 -6.76 -4.80
C ALA A 20 -22.70 -6.92 -5.73
N LEU A 21 -22.67 -6.18 -6.84
CA LEU A 21 -21.53 -6.16 -7.76
C LEU A 21 -20.27 -5.59 -7.08
N ALA A 22 -20.40 -4.48 -6.35
CA ALA A 22 -19.29 -3.88 -5.62
C ALA A 22 -18.74 -4.82 -4.53
N PHE A 23 -19.63 -5.48 -3.79
CA PHE A 23 -19.25 -6.50 -2.82
C PHE A 23 -18.54 -7.68 -3.49
N TRP A 24 -19.06 -8.15 -4.63
CA TRP A 24 -18.41 -9.20 -5.41
C TRP A 24 -17.02 -8.79 -5.89
N LEU A 25 -16.87 -7.58 -6.42
CA LEU A 25 -15.58 -7.04 -6.85
C LEU A 25 -14.59 -6.93 -5.70
N ALA A 26 -15.04 -6.47 -4.53
CA ALA A 26 -14.18 -6.31 -3.37
C ALA A 26 -13.70 -7.66 -2.79
N PHE A 27 -14.56 -8.67 -2.70
CA PHE A 27 -14.23 -9.89 -1.94
C PHE A 27 -14.00 -11.14 -2.80
N PHE A 28 -14.64 -11.23 -3.96
CA PHE A 28 -14.67 -12.46 -4.77
C PHE A 28 -13.97 -12.32 -6.12
N SER A 29 -13.66 -11.10 -6.57
CA SER A 29 -12.89 -10.92 -7.80
C SER A 29 -11.50 -11.55 -7.69
N VAL A 30 -11.03 -12.10 -8.82
CA VAL A 30 -9.69 -12.67 -8.90
C VAL A 30 -8.66 -11.57 -8.69
N ARG A 31 -7.71 -11.83 -7.79
CA ARG A 31 -6.58 -10.95 -7.51
C ARG A 31 -5.44 -11.26 -8.49
N PRO A 32 -4.53 -10.30 -8.75
CA PRO A 32 -3.32 -10.58 -9.48
C PRO A 32 -2.53 -11.74 -8.84
N PRO A 33 -1.78 -12.51 -9.65
CA PRO A 33 -0.87 -13.51 -9.10
C PRO A 33 0.14 -12.86 -8.15
N LEU A 34 0.57 -13.61 -7.14
CA LEU A 34 1.67 -13.20 -6.27
C LEU A 34 2.99 -13.33 -7.03
N THR A 35 3.53 -12.21 -7.52
CA THR A 35 4.77 -12.17 -8.31
C THR A 35 5.98 -11.69 -7.52
N THR A 36 5.78 -11.33 -6.26
CA THR A 36 6.85 -10.93 -5.33
C THR A 36 7.82 -12.07 -5.12
N ASP A 37 9.12 -11.77 -5.08
CA ASP A 37 10.18 -12.75 -4.84
C ASP A 37 9.89 -13.51 -3.52
N PRO A 38 9.77 -14.85 -3.55
CA PRO A 38 9.55 -15.66 -2.36
C PRO A 38 10.62 -15.47 -1.28
N ILE A 39 11.88 -15.19 -1.66
CA ILE A 39 12.97 -14.94 -0.71
C ILE A 39 12.71 -13.62 0.03
N THR A 40 12.25 -12.59 -0.68
CA THR A 40 11.91 -11.30 -0.07
C THR A 40 10.78 -11.44 0.95
N LEU A 41 9.73 -12.22 0.62
CA LEU A 41 8.63 -12.48 1.55
C LEU A 41 9.03 -13.36 2.74
N ALA A 42 9.96 -14.30 2.54
CA ALA A 42 10.42 -15.21 3.59
C ALA A 42 11.46 -14.59 4.52
N GLY A 43 12.22 -13.60 4.05
CA GLY A 43 13.29 -12.97 4.83
C GLY A 43 12.77 -12.04 5.93
N ASP A 44 13.66 -11.74 6.89
CA ASP A 44 13.35 -10.97 8.10
C ASP A 44 13.79 -9.50 7.97
N GLY A 45 12.82 -8.64 7.68
CA GLY A 45 13.03 -7.20 7.59
C GLY A 45 13.36 -6.53 8.94
N SER A 46 13.24 -7.24 10.07
CA SER A 46 13.61 -6.69 11.38
C SER A 46 15.12 -6.63 11.62
N LEU A 47 15.90 -7.31 10.79
CA LEU A 47 17.37 -7.35 10.87
C LEU A 47 18.05 -6.19 10.11
N ILE A 48 17.29 -5.33 9.44
CA ILE A 48 17.80 -4.25 8.60
C ILE A 48 18.04 -2.99 9.42
N ASN A 49 19.16 -2.31 9.16
CA ASN A 49 19.38 -0.93 9.57
C ASN A 49 18.74 0.02 8.55
N TYR A 50 17.58 0.57 8.87
CA TYR A 50 16.80 1.45 7.99
C TYR A 50 17.37 2.87 7.82
N CYS A 51 18.43 3.21 8.56
CA CYS A 51 19.19 4.44 8.36
C CYS A 51 20.29 4.28 7.30
N GLU A 52 20.63 3.04 6.91
CA GLU A 52 21.50 2.75 5.78
C GLU A 52 20.65 2.63 4.50
N LEU A 53 20.40 3.78 3.87
CA LEU A 53 19.63 3.81 2.62
C LEU A 53 20.44 3.21 1.46
N PRO A 54 19.81 2.39 0.58
CA PRO A 54 20.45 1.92 -0.63
C PRO A 54 20.97 3.07 -1.50
N LEU A 55 22.07 2.87 -2.21
CA LEU A 55 22.55 3.85 -3.18
C LEU A 55 21.70 3.79 -4.45
N LEU A 56 21.30 4.96 -4.99
CA LEU A 56 20.53 5.07 -6.23
C LEU A 56 21.39 5.74 -7.32
N ASP A 57 22.46 5.04 -7.74
CA ASP A 57 23.48 5.53 -8.68
C ASP A 57 23.35 4.99 -10.11
N GLY A 58 22.33 4.17 -10.36
CA GLY A 58 22.06 3.52 -11.65
C GLY A 58 22.97 2.34 -11.99
N SER A 59 23.76 1.82 -11.04
CA SER A 59 24.76 0.76 -11.31
C SER A 59 24.21 -0.67 -11.40
N ALA A 60 23.02 -0.93 -10.88
CA ALA A 60 22.36 -2.24 -10.84
C ALA A 60 20.99 -2.20 -11.54
N LYS A 61 19.98 -2.86 -10.97
CA LYS A 61 18.66 -3.00 -11.61
C LYS A 61 17.88 -1.69 -11.60
N GLN A 62 17.10 -1.50 -12.66
CA GLN A 62 16.02 -0.51 -12.73
C GLN A 62 14.74 -1.05 -12.09
N ALA A 63 13.85 -0.13 -11.68
CA ALA A 63 12.59 -0.48 -11.04
C ALA A 63 11.71 -1.37 -11.93
N ALA A 64 11.74 -1.14 -13.24
CA ALA A 64 11.00 -1.91 -14.25
C ALA A 64 11.47 -3.38 -14.38
N GLU A 65 12.68 -3.71 -13.91
CA GLU A 65 13.22 -5.07 -13.99
C GLU A 65 12.82 -5.95 -12.80
N ILE A 66 12.34 -5.32 -11.71
CA ILE A 66 11.95 -6.01 -10.49
C ILE A 66 10.45 -6.33 -10.55
N ALA A 67 10.09 -7.57 -10.20
CA ALA A 67 8.69 -8.01 -10.17
C ALA A 67 7.85 -7.21 -9.16
N LYS A 68 6.52 -7.18 -9.34
CA LYS A 68 5.62 -6.42 -8.45
C LYS A 68 5.54 -7.02 -7.05
N GLY A 69 5.59 -6.16 -6.04
CA GLY A 69 5.26 -6.44 -4.64
C GLY A 69 3.74 -6.49 -4.44
N ASN A 70 3.20 -7.59 -3.93
CA ASN A 70 1.79 -7.74 -3.59
C ASN A 70 1.65 -8.38 -2.20
N THR A 71 0.59 -8.07 -1.46
CA THR A 71 0.35 -8.71 -0.16
C THR A 71 -0.05 -10.18 -0.35
N PRO A 72 0.67 -11.14 0.28
CA PRO A 72 0.29 -12.54 0.23
C PRO A 72 -0.97 -12.78 1.08
N GLY A 73 -1.92 -13.58 0.58
CA GLY A 73 -3.12 -13.91 1.36
C GLY A 73 -3.92 -12.66 1.74
N CYS A 74 -4.33 -12.52 2.99
CA CYS A 74 -4.90 -11.28 3.52
C CYS A 74 -3.90 -10.48 4.35
N GLY A 75 -2.61 -10.81 4.27
CA GLY A 75 -1.56 -10.18 5.04
C GLY A 75 -0.28 -11.00 5.02
N TYR A 76 0.88 -10.35 4.98
CA TYR A 76 2.14 -11.03 5.28
C TYR A 76 2.15 -11.54 6.72
N LYS A 77 3.00 -12.53 7.03
CA LYS A 77 3.07 -13.14 8.37
C LYS A 77 4.09 -12.48 9.29
N HIS A 78 5.12 -11.91 8.70
CA HIS A 78 6.20 -11.18 9.36
C HIS A 78 6.67 -10.07 8.43
N PHE A 79 7.32 -9.05 8.98
CA PHE A 79 7.80 -7.90 8.22
C PHE A 79 8.86 -8.36 7.20
N PRO A 80 8.57 -8.32 5.89
CA PRO A 80 9.41 -8.94 4.87
C PRO A 80 10.67 -8.11 4.59
N LEU A 81 11.60 -8.63 3.79
CA LEU A 81 12.70 -7.82 3.25
C LEU A 81 12.19 -6.75 2.26
N PRO A 82 13.00 -5.73 1.90
CA PRO A 82 12.65 -4.73 0.91
C PRO A 82 12.44 -5.32 -0.48
N ILE A 83 11.35 -4.93 -1.15
CA ILE A 83 11.06 -5.32 -2.54
C ILE A 83 12.12 -4.73 -3.49
N LEU A 84 12.57 -3.51 -3.23
CA LEU A 84 13.49 -2.75 -4.08
C LEU A 84 14.95 -2.86 -3.64
N ALA A 85 15.30 -3.87 -2.83
CA ALA A 85 16.65 -4.02 -2.27
C ALA A 85 17.77 -4.05 -3.34
N GLN A 86 17.48 -4.52 -4.56
CA GLN A 86 18.43 -4.64 -5.66
C GLN A 86 18.38 -3.46 -6.65
N CYS A 87 17.52 -2.47 -6.38
CA CYS A 87 17.26 -1.38 -7.29
C CYS A 87 18.17 -0.20 -6.99
N THR A 88 18.78 0.36 -8.02
CA THR A 88 19.66 1.54 -7.90
C THR A 88 19.26 2.67 -8.85
N GLU A 89 18.12 2.58 -9.54
CA GLU A 89 17.62 3.65 -10.41
C GLU A 89 17.48 4.98 -9.62
N PRO A 90 18.12 6.07 -10.06
CA PRO A 90 17.99 7.39 -9.44
C PRO A 90 16.53 7.82 -9.32
N LEU A 91 16.17 8.54 -8.25
CA LEU A 91 14.83 9.08 -8.11
C LEU A 91 14.52 10.06 -9.26
N VAL A 92 13.27 10.03 -9.72
CA VAL A 92 12.81 10.99 -10.74
C VAL A 92 12.75 12.41 -10.19
N GLU A 93 12.87 13.38 -11.10
CA GLU A 93 12.65 14.79 -10.76
C GLU A 93 11.25 14.99 -10.13
N GLY A 94 11.19 15.82 -9.09
CA GLY A 94 9.96 16.10 -8.36
C GLY A 94 9.56 15.05 -7.32
N ALA A 95 10.36 13.99 -7.13
CA ALA A 95 10.21 13.07 -6.00
C ALA A 95 11.10 13.49 -4.82
N ALA A 96 10.51 13.60 -3.64
CA ALA A 96 11.28 13.69 -2.40
C ALA A 96 11.86 12.33 -2.03
N ASP A 97 13.06 12.29 -1.44
CA ASP A 97 13.58 11.07 -0.85
C ASP A 97 12.98 10.87 0.55
N ILE A 98 11.91 10.07 0.61
CA ILE A 98 11.22 9.66 1.83
C ILE A 98 11.53 8.20 2.20
N ARG A 99 12.54 7.58 1.57
CA ARG A 99 12.92 6.19 1.86
C ARG A 99 13.29 6.05 3.33
N GLY A 100 12.93 4.94 3.95
CA GLY A 100 13.27 4.64 5.34
C GLY A 100 12.13 4.00 6.10
N LEU A 101 12.35 3.83 7.41
CA LEU A 101 11.33 3.38 8.35
C LEU A 101 10.79 4.58 9.12
N TRP A 102 9.46 4.66 9.25
CA TRP A 102 8.76 5.78 9.84
C TRP A 102 7.78 5.30 10.90
N GLN A 103 7.67 6.04 12.00
CA GLN A 103 6.71 5.79 13.07
C GLN A 103 5.86 7.02 13.37
N GLY A 104 4.53 6.85 13.37
CA GLY A 104 3.58 7.88 13.78
C GLY A 104 3.76 8.26 15.24
N VAL A 105 4.03 9.54 15.48
CA VAL A 105 4.25 10.11 16.83
C VAL A 105 3.22 11.14 17.23
N GLU A 106 2.49 11.71 16.25
CA GLU A 106 1.47 12.72 16.47
C GLU A 106 0.32 12.56 15.48
N GLY A 107 -0.91 12.87 15.90
CA GLY A 107 -2.09 12.88 15.05
C GLY A 107 -2.85 11.56 15.03
N ARG A 108 -3.58 11.32 13.94
CA ARG A 108 -4.61 10.26 13.83
C ARG A 108 -4.05 8.84 14.03
N HIS A 109 -2.83 8.57 13.56
CA HIS A 109 -2.25 7.23 13.52
C HIS A 109 -0.97 7.10 14.36
N THR A 110 -1.03 7.50 15.63
CA THR A 110 0.09 7.32 16.57
C THR A 110 0.40 5.84 16.77
N GLY A 111 1.68 5.46 16.72
CA GLY A 111 2.17 4.08 16.81
C GLY A 111 2.18 3.30 15.48
N HIS A 112 1.60 3.85 14.40
CA HIS A 112 1.73 3.29 13.05
C HIS A 112 3.20 3.21 12.65
N VAL A 113 3.59 2.11 11.97
CA VAL A 113 4.94 1.96 11.43
C VAL A 113 4.89 1.55 9.96
N GLU A 114 5.72 2.19 9.15
CA GLU A 114 5.87 1.85 7.74
C GLU A 114 7.28 1.95 7.23
N ARG A 115 7.63 1.04 6.32
CA ARG A 115 8.80 1.16 5.48
C ARG A 115 8.39 1.75 4.14
N VAL A 116 9.07 2.80 3.72
CA VAL A 116 8.97 3.36 2.37
C VAL A 116 10.25 3.02 1.60
N GLU A 117 10.06 2.45 0.42
CA GLU A 117 11.12 2.15 -0.55
C GLU A 117 10.87 2.96 -1.82
N GLN A 118 11.91 3.51 -2.43
CA GLN A 118 11.83 4.26 -3.68
C GLN A 118 12.99 3.89 -4.59
N CYS A 119 12.71 3.82 -5.88
CA CYS A 119 13.69 3.64 -6.93
C CYS A 119 13.08 4.10 -8.26
N GLY A 120 13.73 5.00 -8.99
CA GLY A 120 13.07 5.68 -10.11
C GLY A 120 11.81 6.41 -9.65
N ARG A 121 10.69 6.17 -10.34
CA ARG A 121 9.35 6.63 -9.91
C ARG A 121 8.55 5.60 -9.13
N ARG A 122 9.11 4.41 -8.87
CA ARG A 122 8.42 3.34 -8.14
C ARG A 122 8.51 3.61 -6.65
N THR A 123 7.39 3.43 -5.96
CA THR A 123 7.30 3.56 -4.49
C THR A 123 6.61 2.34 -3.91
N VAL A 124 7.24 1.73 -2.90
CA VAL A 124 6.67 0.59 -2.16
C VAL A 124 6.51 0.99 -0.70
N VAL A 125 5.32 0.79 -0.14
CA VAL A 125 5.02 1.01 1.27
C VAL A 125 4.66 -0.33 1.90
N THR A 126 5.49 -0.79 2.83
CA THR A 126 5.25 -2.01 3.61
C THR A 126 4.85 -1.62 5.02
N THR A 127 3.65 -1.98 5.44
CA THR A 127 3.10 -1.60 6.74
C THR A 127 2.02 -2.53 7.23
N ALA A 128 2.05 -2.87 8.51
CA ALA A 128 0.95 -3.48 9.25
C ALA A 128 0.24 -4.65 8.54
N GLY A 129 0.99 -5.49 7.83
CA GLY A 129 0.51 -6.67 7.11
C GLY A 129 0.37 -6.50 5.59
N ILE A 130 0.56 -5.31 5.04
CA ILE A 130 0.24 -4.93 3.66
C ILE A 130 1.50 -4.44 2.92
N ILE A 131 1.56 -4.66 1.60
CA ILE A 131 2.58 -4.19 0.67
C ILE A 131 1.90 -3.41 -0.47
N HIS A 132 1.90 -2.08 -0.36
CA HIS A 132 1.43 -1.20 -1.42
C HIS A 132 2.56 -0.86 -2.38
N ASP A 133 2.57 -1.47 -3.56
CA ASP A 133 3.59 -1.26 -4.60
C ASP A 133 3.01 -0.52 -5.80
N TYR A 134 3.52 0.68 -6.06
CA TYR A 134 3.15 1.49 -7.22
C TYR A 134 4.35 1.80 -8.12
N GLY A 135 4.16 1.60 -9.42
CA GLY A 135 5.09 2.06 -10.46
C GLY A 135 5.58 0.96 -11.41
N PRO A 136 6.62 1.25 -12.22
CA PRO A 136 7.19 0.32 -13.17
C PRO A 136 7.63 -1.00 -12.52
N ASN A 137 7.29 -2.12 -13.14
CA ASN A 137 7.69 -3.46 -12.68
C ASN A 137 7.64 -4.44 -13.85
N SER A 138 8.25 -5.62 -13.69
CA SER A 138 8.41 -6.58 -14.79
C SER A 138 7.23 -7.54 -15.01
N THR A 139 6.15 -7.45 -14.22
CA THR A 139 5.15 -8.54 -14.15
C THR A 139 3.68 -8.13 -14.26
N LEU A 140 3.29 -6.97 -13.75
CA LEU A 140 1.90 -6.57 -13.53
C LEU A 140 1.72 -5.07 -13.81
N GLY A 141 0.48 -4.57 -13.69
CA GLY A 141 0.17 -3.15 -13.83
C GLY A 141 0.79 -2.27 -12.73
N GLU A 142 0.85 -0.96 -12.97
CA GLU A 142 1.55 -0.04 -12.08
C GLU A 142 0.77 0.30 -10.82
N ASN A 143 -0.56 0.45 -10.91
CA ASN A 143 -1.39 0.71 -9.74
C ASN A 143 -1.17 -0.35 -8.67
N THR A 144 -1.27 0.03 -7.40
CA THR A 144 -1.40 -0.97 -6.35
C THR A 144 -2.63 -1.81 -6.68
N ASP A 145 -2.55 -3.12 -6.48
CA ASP A 145 -3.65 -4.03 -6.74
C ASP A 145 -3.58 -5.15 -5.72
N ASP A 146 -4.07 -4.82 -4.53
CA ASP A 146 -3.71 -5.46 -3.29
C ASP A 146 -4.93 -5.66 -2.37
N THR A 147 -4.74 -5.73 -1.06
CA THR A 147 -5.82 -5.88 -0.07
C THR A 147 -5.69 -4.82 1.03
N GLU A 148 -6.78 -4.59 1.76
CA GLU A 148 -6.75 -3.75 2.98
C GLU A 148 -6.18 -4.49 4.21
N GLY A 149 -5.70 -5.72 4.04
CA GLY A 149 -5.03 -6.50 5.08
C GLY A 149 -5.92 -6.99 6.23
N SER A 150 -7.18 -6.52 6.36
CA SER A 150 -8.11 -7.01 7.37
C SER A 150 -8.98 -8.15 6.84
N VAL A 151 -9.09 -9.21 7.63
CA VAL A 151 -10.01 -10.31 7.35
C VAL A 151 -11.40 -9.86 7.78
N MET A 152 -12.30 -9.74 6.81
CA MET A 152 -13.68 -9.31 7.03
C MET A 152 -14.60 -10.48 7.37
N PHE A 153 -14.38 -11.64 6.75
CA PHE A 153 -15.11 -12.88 7.05
C PHE A 153 -14.33 -14.09 6.57
N GLU A 154 -14.70 -15.27 7.09
CA GLU A 154 -14.20 -16.56 6.63
C GLU A 154 -15.35 -17.37 6.02
N LEU A 155 -15.11 -18.01 4.88
CA LEU A 155 -16.06 -18.89 4.23
C LEU A 155 -15.34 -20.15 3.74
N GLY A 156 -15.78 -21.31 4.23
CA GLY A 156 -15.16 -22.60 3.87
C GLY A 156 -13.68 -22.72 4.27
N GLY A 157 -13.28 -22.11 5.40
CA GLY A 157 -11.89 -22.13 5.88
C GLY A 157 -10.95 -21.16 5.14
N ARG A 158 -11.48 -20.32 4.25
CA ARG A 158 -10.72 -19.27 3.54
C ARG A 158 -11.08 -17.90 4.10
N ALA A 159 -10.07 -17.10 4.40
CA ALA A 159 -10.22 -15.70 4.77
C ALA A 159 -10.52 -14.82 3.55
N PHE A 160 -11.42 -13.85 3.72
CA PHE A 160 -11.80 -12.86 2.73
C PHE A 160 -11.48 -11.46 3.25
N CYS A 161 -10.65 -10.76 2.49
CA CYS A 161 -10.23 -9.39 2.71
C CYS A 161 -10.60 -8.58 1.46
N PRO A 162 -10.99 -7.31 1.61
CA PRO A 162 -11.39 -6.51 0.48
C PRO A 162 -10.15 -6.17 -0.36
N ARG A 163 -10.29 -6.33 -1.68
CA ARG A 163 -9.33 -5.85 -2.67
C ARG A 163 -9.30 -4.33 -2.66
N THR A 164 -8.11 -3.77 -2.80
CA THR A 164 -7.88 -2.33 -2.88
C THR A 164 -6.95 -2.01 -4.04
N SER A 165 -7.12 -0.83 -4.62
CA SER A 165 -6.21 -0.31 -5.63
C SER A 165 -6.03 1.19 -5.42
N ALA A 166 -4.87 1.70 -5.80
CA ALA A 166 -4.50 3.10 -5.71
C ALA A 166 -3.31 3.41 -6.62
N SER A 167 -3.21 4.66 -7.05
CA SER A 167 -2.02 5.21 -7.71
C SER A 167 -1.27 6.11 -6.73
N MET A 168 0.05 6.18 -6.88
CA MET A 168 0.95 6.94 -6.00
C MET A 168 1.82 7.87 -6.84
N ILE A 169 1.37 9.10 -7.07
CA ILE A 169 1.99 9.99 -8.05
C ILE A 169 2.85 11.03 -7.34
N TRP A 170 4.10 11.17 -7.76
CA TRP A 170 4.99 12.24 -7.28
C TRP A 170 4.73 13.54 -8.03
N GLU A 171 4.43 14.61 -7.28
CA GLU A 171 4.25 15.96 -7.81
C GLU A 171 4.81 16.97 -6.82
N ASN A 172 5.76 17.81 -7.24
CA ASN A 172 6.34 18.88 -6.42
C ASN A 172 6.80 18.40 -5.02
N ASN A 173 7.52 17.28 -4.97
CA ASN A 173 8.02 16.65 -3.74
C ASN A 173 6.93 16.08 -2.81
N VAL A 174 5.69 15.95 -3.30
CA VAL A 174 4.56 15.34 -2.59
C VAL A 174 4.15 14.05 -3.30
N LEU A 175 3.97 12.98 -2.52
CA LEU A 175 3.43 11.72 -3.00
C LEU A 175 1.91 11.69 -2.80
N ASN A 176 1.19 11.82 -3.90
CA ASN A 176 -0.27 11.88 -3.96
C ASN A 176 -0.88 10.49 -4.15
N PHE A 177 -1.80 10.11 -3.28
CA PHE A 177 -2.47 8.81 -3.28
C PHE A 177 -3.90 8.94 -3.78
N TYR A 178 -4.22 8.36 -4.94
CA TYR A 178 -5.56 8.40 -5.51
C TYR A 178 -6.26 7.04 -5.33
N ALA A 179 -7.43 7.06 -4.71
CA ALA A 179 -8.20 5.85 -4.46
C ALA A 179 -8.60 5.17 -5.79
N PHE A 180 -8.59 3.84 -5.84
CA PHE A 180 -8.91 3.02 -7.02
C PHE A 180 -8.00 3.25 -8.24
N GLY A 181 -6.95 4.06 -8.11
CA GLY A 181 -6.02 4.42 -9.19
C GLY A 181 -6.45 5.58 -10.08
N TRP A 182 -7.71 6.01 -9.98
CA TRP A 182 -8.31 7.08 -10.80
C TRP A 182 -9.30 7.97 -10.03
N GLY A 183 -9.60 7.63 -8.78
CA GLY A 183 -10.54 8.31 -7.92
C GLY A 183 -9.95 9.56 -7.25
N PRO A 184 -10.56 10.06 -6.16
CA PRO A 184 -10.10 11.26 -5.49
C PRO A 184 -8.73 11.06 -4.84
N LEU A 185 -7.99 12.17 -4.71
CA LEU A 185 -6.81 12.26 -3.85
C LEU A 185 -7.24 12.09 -2.39
N VAL A 186 -6.80 11.01 -1.74
CA VAL A 186 -7.22 10.66 -0.37
C VAL A 186 -6.14 10.86 0.66
N VAL A 187 -4.87 10.78 0.27
CA VAL A 187 -3.71 10.99 1.13
C VAL A 187 -2.61 11.70 0.36
N LYS A 188 -2.02 12.73 0.96
CA LYS A 188 -0.72 13.28 0.55
C LYS A 188 0.35 12.84 1.53
N ARG A 189 1.53 12.52 1.03
CA ARG A 189 2.72 12.29 1.87
C ARG A 189 3.84 13.24 1.47
N TYR A 190 4.39 13.96 2.44
CA TYR A 190 5.45 14.94 2.21
C TYR A 190 6.33 15.10 3.45
N LEU A 191 7.53 15.65 3.26
CA LEU A 191 8.42 15.99 4.37
C LEU A 191 8.08 17.38 4.93
N ASP A 192 8.02 17.48 6.25
CA ASP A 192 8.00 18.72 7.02
C ASP A 192 9.21 18.70 7.97
N GLY A 193 10.30 19.35 7.56
CA GLY A 193 11.59 19.20 8.20
C GLY A 193 12.10 17.75 8.12
N GLU A 194 12.33 17.13 9.28
CA GLU A 194 12.78 15.74 9.40
C GLU A 194 11.63 14.73 9.48
N GLN A 195 10.38 15.20 9.57
CA GLN A 195 9.21 14.33 9.73
C GLN A 195 8.54 14.02 8.40
N LEU A 196 8.08 12.78 8.26
CA LEU A 196 7.13 12.42 7.21
C LEU A 196 5.72 12.75 7.70
N VAL A 197 4.97 13.48 6.90
CA VAL A 197 3.59 13.88 7.20
C VAL A 197 2.65 13.18 6.25
N TRP A 198 1.59 12.62 6.81
CA TRP A 198 0.39 12.22 6.10
C TRP A 198 -0.68 13.27 6.28
N GLU A 199 -1.28 13.70 5.18
CA GLU A 199 -2.44 14.60 5.17
C GLU A 199 -3.59 13.91 4.45
N TYR A 200 -4.69 13.69 5.16
CA TYR A 200 -5.89 13.07 4.62
C TYR A 200 -6.81 14.11 3.98
N LEU A 201 -7.74 13.63 3.13
CA LEU A 201 -8.74 14.49 2.48
C LEU A 201 -9.59 15.32 3.45
N ASP A 202 -9.81 14.85 4.68
CA ASP A 202 -10.54 15.57 5.72
C ASP A 202 -9.70 16.61 6.48
N GLY A 203 -8.44 16.80 6.08
CA GLY A 203 -7.48 17.71 6.70
C GLY A 203 -6.81 17.14 7.95
N SER A 204 -7.15 15.92 8.38
CA SER A 204 -6.45 15.27 9.48
C SER A 204 -5.03 14.91 9.08
N VAL A 205 -4.10 15.02 10.04
CA VAL A 205 -2.68 14.75 9.81
C VAL A 205 -2.17 13.63 10.71
N THR A 206 -1.10 12.98 10.27
CA THR A 206 -0.23 12.16 11.12
C THR A 206 1.21 12.54 10.83
N LYS A 207 1.98 12.87 11.87
CA LYS A 207 3.41 13.14 11.74
C LYS A 207 4.22 11.95 12.21
N MET A 208 5.30 11.66 11.51
CA MET A 208 6.11 10.47 11.73
C MET A 208 7.58 10.81 11.89
N ASN A 209 8.22 10.19 12.88
CA ASN A 209 9.66 10.24 13.06
C ASN A 209 10.32 9.07 12.33
N ARG A 210 11.53 9.30 11.84
CA ARG A 210 12.35 8.27 11.22
C ARG A 210 12.92 7.32 12.28
N LEU A 211 12.97 6.04 11.95
CA LEU A 211 13.56 4.97 12.75
C LEU A 211 14.69 4.29 11.98
N CYS A 212 15.69 3.78 12.72
CA CYS A 212 16.74 2.93 12.15
C CYS A 212 16.44 1.43 12.33
N THR A 213 15.61 1.05 13.29
CA THR A 213 15.32 -0.36 13.60
C THR A 213 13.82 -0.58 13.71
N LEU A 214 13.36 -1.76 13.27
CA LEU A 214 11.96 -2.13 13.37
C LEU A 214 11.59 -2.42 14.83
N PRO A 215 10.59 -1.74 15.40
CA PRO A 215 10.12 -2.03 16.75
C PRO A 215 9.66 -3.49 16.89
N HIS A 216 9.94 -4.11 18.04
CA HIS A 216 9.72 -5.54 18.25
C HIS A 216 8.26 -5.95 18.02
N GLU A 217 7.32 -5.11 18.47
CA GLU A 217 5.89 -5.27 18.33
C GLU A 217 5.38 -5.16 16.88
N GLN A 218 6.19 -4.65 15.96
CA GLN A 218 5.85 -4.50 14.53
C GLN A 218 6.45 -5.61 13.65
N ARG A 219 7.23 -6.54 14.23
CA ARG A 219 7.85 -7.65 13.48
C ARG A 219 6.83 -8.61 12.88
N ALA A 220 5.68 -8.75 13.51
CA ALA A 220 4.52 -9.46 12.98
C ALA A 220 3.33 -8.50 12.97
N PRO A 221 2.49 -8.53 11.92
CA PRO A 221 1.32 -7.69 11.90
C PRO A 221 0.31 -8.17 12.96
N PRO A 222 -0.44 -7.25 13.59
CA PRO A 222 -1.51 -7.63 14.49
C PRO A 222 -2.52 -8.52 13.76
N GLN A 223 -3.06 -9.56 14.42
CA GLN A 223 -4.10 -10.40 13.83
C GLN A 223 -5.35 -9.54 13.58
N ARG A 224 -5.58 -9.16 12.32
CA ARG A 224 -6.73 -8.33 11.93
C ARG A 224 -7.96 -9.20 11.65
N ARG A 225 -8.63 -9.65 12.71
CA ARG A 225 -10.06 -10.01 12.64
C ARG A 225 -10.85 -8.79 13.11
N ARG A 226 -11.66 -8.21 12.23
CA ARG A 226 -12.64 -7.19 12.63
C ARG A 226 -13.88 -7.85 13.21
#